data_AF-A0A940PDR7-F1
#
_entry.id   AF-A0A940PDR7-F1
#
_cell.length_a   1.000
_cell.length_b   1.000
_cell.length_c   1.000
_cell.angle_alpha   90.00
_cell.angle_beta   90.00
_cell.angle_gamma   90.00
#
_symmetry.space_group_name_H-M   'P 1'
#
loop_
_entity.id
_entity.type
_entity.pdbx_description
1 polymer ?
#
loop_
_entity_poly.entity_id
_entity_poly.type
_entity_poly.pdbx_seq_one_letter_code
_entity_poly.pdbx_strand_id
1 'polypeptide(L)' 'MKKEIWYKYLYGAVAILIIAFAIRLGVDLAKHVNITWSFILDRTLDYLVPIILLFIFSKIWKNKYSPKGK' A
#
# COMPACT_ATOMS: atom_id res chain seq x y z
N MET A 1 9.45 20.47 9.31
CA MET A 1 8.07 19.91 9.44
C MET A 1 7.98 19.13 10.74
N LYS A 2 6.90 19.29 11.54
CA LYS A 2 6.71 18.53 12.78
C LYS A 2 6.65 17.03 12.46
N LYS A 3 7.43 16.20 13.18
CA LYS A 3 7.53 14.74 12.95
C LYS A 3 6.17 14.02 13.00
N GLU A 4 5.20 14.61 13.71
CA GLU A 4 3.81 14.17 13.81
C GLU A 4 3.01 14.27 12.50
N ILE A 5 3.45 15.05 11.51
CA ILE A 5 2.74 15.15 10.22
C ILE A 5 3.23 14.06 9.26
N TRP A 6 4.44 13.55 9.45
CA TRP A 6 5.08 12.60 8.53
C TRP A 6 4.30 11.28 8.39
N TYR A 7 3.78 10.74 9.49
CA TYR A 7 2.99 9.50 9.42
C TYR A 7 1.68 9.70 8.63
N LYS A 8 1.08 10.89 8.66
CA LYS A 8 -0.14 11.19 7.88
C LYS A 8 0.13 11.16 6.39
N TYR A 9 1.27 11.69 5.94
CA TYR A 9 1.70 11.58 4.55
C TYR A 9 1.96 10.12 4.15
N LEU A 10 2.56 9.31 5.02
CA LEU A 10 2.76 7.89 4.75
C LEU A 10 1.43 7.13 4.62
N TYR A 11 0.43 7.42 5.46
CA TYR A 11 -0.92 6.86 5.29
C TYR A 11 -1.58 7.33 3.98
N GLY A 12 -1.41 8.60 3.61
CA GLY A 12 -1.85 9.11 2.32
C GLY A 12 -1.20 8.38 1.14
N ALA A 13 0.11 8.13 1.23
CA ALA A 13 0.84 7.35 0.23
C ALA A 13 0.33 5.91 0.14
N VAL A 14 0.04 5.24 1.27
CA VAL A 14 -0.59 3.92 1.30
C VAL A 14 -1.94 3.94 0.56
N ALA A 15 -2.79 4.94 0.80
CA ALA A 15 -4.07 5.06 0.12
C ALA A 15 -3.92 5.23 -1.40
N ILE A 16 -2.96 6.06 -1.84
CA ILE A 16 -2.63 6.25 -3.26
C ILE A 16 -2.15 4.93 -3.89
N LEU A 17 -1.29 4.18 -3.19
CA LEU A 17 -0.79 2.90 -3.69
C LEU A 17 -1.90 1.85 -3.85
N ILE A 18 -2.88 1.82 -2.94
CA ILE A 18 -4.05 0.94 -3.06
C ILE A 18 -4.88 1.29 -4.31
N ILE A 19 -5.11 2.58 -4.55
CA ILE A 19 -5.84 3.04 -5.75
C ILE A 19 -5.05 2.69 -7.02
N ALA A 20 -3.75 2.96 -7.05
CA ALA A 20 -2.89 2.62 -8.18
C ALA A 20 -2.86 1.11 -8.45
N PHE A 21 -2.85 0.29 -7.40
CA PHE A 21 -2.96 -1.16 -7.50
C PHE A 21 -4.30 -1.58 -8.13
N ALA A 22 -5.42 -1.04 -7.66
CA ALA A 22 -6.74 -1.36 -8.21
C ALA A 22 -6.86 -1.01 -9.71
N ILE A 23 -6.35 0.17 -10.11
CA ILE A 23 -6.30 0.57 -11.52
C ILE A 23 -5.44 -0.41 -12.33
N ARG A 24 -4.25 -0.76 -11.82
CA ARG A 24 -3.33 -1.65 -12.54
C ARG A 24 -3.88 -3.06 -12.68
N LEU A 25 -4.53 -3.58 -11.65
CA LEU A 25 -5.27 -4.85 -11.70
C LEU A 25 -6.37 -4.79 -12.77
N GLY A 26 -7.16 -3.71 -12.79
CA GLY A 26 -8.19 -3.51 -13.81
C GLY A 26 -7.63 -3.51 -15.24
N VAL A 27 -6.53 -2.81 -15.47
CA VAL A 27 -5.84 -2.78 -16.78
C VAL A 27 -5.26 -4.15 -17.14
N ASP A 28 -4.65 -4.86 -16.20
CA ASP A 28 -4.09 -6.19 -16.44
C ASP A 28 -5.18 -7.20 -16.79
N LEU A 29 -6.31 -7.18 -16.07
CA LEU A 29 -7.48 -8.03 -16.33
C LEU A 29 -8.13 -7.70 -17.68
N ALA A 30 -8.17 -6.43 -18.09
CA ALA A 30 -8.72 -6.03 -19.38
C ALA A 30 -7.83 -6.42 -20.57
N LYS A 31 -6.51 -6.52 -20.37
CA LYS A 31 -5.54 -6.82 -21.43
C LYS A 31 -5.26 -8.31 -21.62
N HIS A 32 -5.47 -9.14 -20.61
CA HIS A 32 -5.13 -10.57 -20.67
C HIS A 32 -6.37 -11.43 -20.91
N VAL A 33 -6.39 -12.14 -22.04
CA VAL A 33 -7.48 -13.04 -22.42
C VAL A 33 -7.53 -14.31 -21.56
N ASN A 34 -6.38 -14.75 -21.03
CA ASN A 34 -6.27 -15.92 -20.14
C ASN A 34 -5.74 -15.49 -18.77
N ILE A 35 -6.66 -15.13 -17.88
CA ILE A 35 -6.35 -14.84 -16.50
C ILE A 35 -6.25 -16.17 -15.74
N THR A 36 -5.03 -16.53 -15.33
CA THR A 36 -4.80 -17.70 -14.49
C THR A 36 -4.70 -17.30 -13.01
N TRP A 37 -5.02 -18.23 -12.11
CA TRP A 37 -4.87 -17.99 -10.67
C TRP A 37 -3.42 -17.65 -10.27
N SER A 38 -2.42 -18.23 -10.94
CA SER A 38 -1.01 -17.89 -10.74
C SER A 38 -0.72 -16.44 -11.10
N PHE A 39 -1.26 -15.96 -12.22
CA PHE A 39 -1.07 -14.56 -12.64
C PHE A 39 -1.68 -13.56 -11.66
N ILE A 40 -2.88 -13.85 -11.13
CA ILE A 40 -3.51 -13.01 -10.11
C ILE A 40 -2.67 -13.01 -8.83
N LEU A 41 -2.16 -14.17 -8.41
CA LEU A 41 -1.34 -14.31 -7.20
C LEU A 41 -0.02 -13.55 -7.31
N ASP A 42 0.73 -13.74 -8.40
CA ASP A 42 2.01 -13.05 -8.62
C ASP A 42 1.81 -11.53 -8.63
N ARG A 43 0.79 -11.05 -9.35
CA ARG A 43 0.47 -9.62 -9.40
C ARG A 43 0.02 -9.09 -8.06
N THR A 44 -0.79 -9.85 -7.32
CA THR A 44 -1.21 -9.44 -5.99
C THR A 44 -0.01 -9.34 -5.07
N LEU A 45 0.89 -10.33 -5.04
CA LEU A 45 2.07 -10.29 -4.20
C LEU A 45 3.00 -9.12 -4.54
N ASP A 46 3.28 -8.89 -5.83
CA ASP A 46 4.18 -7.82 -6.28
C ASP A 46 3.75 -6.42 -5.80
N TYR A 47 2.44 -6.15 -5.75
CA TYR A 47 1.92 -4.84 -5.34
C TYR A 47 1.49 -4.79 -3.87
N LEU A 48 1.00 -5.89 -3.30
CA LEU A 48 0.50 -5.92 -1.93
C LEU A 48 1.65 -5.93 -0.92
N VAL A 49 2.76 -6.61 -1.22
CA VAL A 49 3.96 -6.65 -0.35
C VAL A 49 4.49 -5.24 -0.05
N PRO A 50 4.79 -4.38 -1.04
CA PRO A 50 5.28 -3.02 -0.75
C PRO A 50 4.25 -2.15 -0.01
N ILE A 51 2.95 -2.33 -0.28
CA ILE A 51 1.87 -1.64 0.45
C ILE A 51 1.88 -2.04 1.93
N ILE A 52 1.96 -3.34 2.22
CA ILE A 52 2.00 -3.88 3.58
C ILE A 52 3.24 -3.38 4.32
N LEU A 53 4.42 -3.42 3.67
CA LEU A 53 5.66 -2.93 4.26
C LEU A 53 5.57 -1.42 4.60
N LEU A 54 5.04 -0.61 3.69
CA LEU A 54 4.87 0.82 3.92
C LEU A 54 3.86 1.09 5.05
N PHE A 55 2.78 0.32 5.13
CA PHE A 55 1.78 0.42 6.19
C PHE A 55 2.36 0.05 7.57
N ILE A 56 3.12 -1.05 7.65
CA ILE A 56 3.81 -1.47 8.87
C ILE A 56 4.79 -0.38 9.32
N PHE A 57 5.60 0.13 8.39
CA PHE A 57 6.55 1.21 8.68
C PHE A 57 5.83 2.47 9.18
N SER A 58 4.71 2.84 8.55
CA SER A 58 3.86 3.97 8.98
C SER A 58 3.34 3.78 10.40
N LYS A 59 2.90 2.57 10.75
CA LYS A 59 2.39 2.22 12.08
C LYS A 59 3.50 2.29 13.14
N ILE A 60 4.68 1.76 12.85
CA ILE A 60 5.85 1.83 13.73
C ILE A 60 6.24 3.30 13.96
N TRP A 61 6.30 4.09 12.89
CA TRP A 61 6.65 5.51 12.96
C TRP A 61 5.62 6.29 13.77
N LYS A 62 4.31 6.05 13.56
CA LYS A 62 3.24 6.64 14.36
C LYS A 62 3.42 6.33 15.84
N ASN A 63 3.62 5.07 16.21
CA ASN A 63 3.80 4.68 17.62
C ASN A 63 5.05 5.32 18.26
N LYS A 64 6.12 5.50 17.49
CA LYS A 64 7.38 6.11 17.98
C LYS A 64 7.27 7.62 18.20
N TYR A 65 6.55 8.34 17.33
CA TYR A 65 6.52 9.81 17.33
C TYR A 65 5.19 10.42 17.76
N SER A 66 4.16 9.61 17.95
CA SER A 66 2.86 9.97 18.51
C SER A 66 2.36 8.78 19.35
N PRO A 67 3.01 8.53 20.50
CA PRO A 67 2.56 7.48 21.40
C PRO A 67 1.11 7.77 21.81
N LYS A 68 0.24 6.76 21.73
CA LYS A 68 -1.13 6.86 22.25
C LYS A 68 -1.03 7.14 23.76
N GLY A 69 -1.07 8.40 24.15
CA GLY A 69 -0.88 8.82 25.53
C GLY A 69 -0.21 10.19 25.66
N LYS A 70 -0.85 11.23 25.14
CA LYS A 70 -0.95 12.57 25.72
C LYS A 70 -2.26 13.19 25.25
#